data_AF-A0A2V7HTY9-F1
#
_entry.id   AF-A0A2V7HTY9-F1
#
_cell.length_a   1.000
_cell.length_b   1.000
_cell.length_c   1.000
_cell.angle_alpha   90.00
_cell.angle_beta   90.00
_cell.angle_gamma   90.00
#
_symmetry.space_group_name_H-M   'P 1'
#
loop_
_entity.id
_entity.type
_entity.pdbx_description
1 polymer ?
#
loop_
_entity_poly.entity_id
_entity_poly.type
_entity_poly.pdbx_seq_one_letter_code
_entity_poly.pdbx_strand_id
1 'polypeptide(L)'
;MPYPLYRPRRLRESPLVRKMVRETALKTDDLVYPLFTLHGRGVREPIASMPGQFRLSIDELLKECKDAASMGIPAVLLFGIPQEKDARGSEAYAEDGIIQQAVRAVKETIPDLLVITDVCLCEYTSHGHCGVVEDGRVRNDPTLELI
;
A
#
# COMPACT_ATOMS: atom_id res chain seq x y z
N MET A 1 -41.78 16.17 -1.93
CA MET A 1 -42.88 15.96 -2.93
C MET A 1 -43.40 14.53 -2.81
N PRO A 2 -44.73 14.34 -2.72
CA PRO A 2 -45.31 13.00 -2.60
C PRO A 2 -45.33 12.25 -3.94
N TYR A 3 -45.39 10.92 -3.86
CA TYR A 3 -45.84 10.11 -5.00
C TYR A 3 -47.28 10.53 -5.36
N PRO A 4 -47.65 10.66 -6.65
CA PRO A 4 -46.92 10.29 -7.87
C PRO A 4 -46.10 11.41 -8.53
N LEU A 5 -46.03 12.60 -7.92
CA LEU A 5 -45.32 13.76 -8.48
C LEU A 5 -43.80 13.52 -8.49
N TYR A 6 -43.27 13.02 -7.38
CA TYR A 6 -41.86 12.61 -7.28
C TYR A 6 -41.69 11.13 -7.59
N ARG A 7 -40.93 10.83 -8.65
CA ARG A 7 -40.66 9.44 -9.09
C ARG A 7 -39.17 9.27 -9.42
N PRO A 8 -38.33 8.91 -8.43
CA PRO A 8 -36.89 8.70 -8.63
C PRO A 8 -36.56 7.66 -9.71
N ARG A 9 -37.48 6.73 -9.99
CA ARG A 9 -37.33 5.73 -11.05
C ARG A 9 -37.20 6.33 -12.45
N ARG A 10 -37.73 7.53 -12.70
CA ARG A 10 -37.59 8.23 -14.00
C ARG A 10 -36.12 8.42 -14.38
N LEU A 11 -35.25 8.71 -13.39
CA LEU A 11 -33.82 8.88 -13.62
C LEU A 11 -33.03 7.56 -13.71
N ARG A 12 -33.70 6.41 -13.56
CA ARG A 12 -33.08 5.08 -13.56
C ARG A 12 -33.49 4.21 -14.73
N GLU A 13 -34.31 4.74 -15.64
CA GLU A 13 -34.97 4.01 -16.72
C GLU A 13 -33.98 3.42 -17.74
N SER A 14 -32.94 4.17 -18.12
CA SER A 14 -31.96 3.71 -19.11
C SER A 14 -30.52 3.89 -18.63
N PRO A 15 -29.56 3.11 -19.18
CA PRO A 15 -28.13 3.30 -18.91
C PRO A 15 -27.66 4.72 -19.22
N LEU A 16 -28.20 5.36 -20.26
CA LEU A 16 -27.83 6.71 -20.65
C LEU A 16 -28.27 7.74 -19.60
N VAL A 17 -29.52 7.67 -19.12
CA VAL A 17 -30.00 8.60 -18.08
C VAL A 17 -29.20 8.41 -16.80
N ARG A 18 -28.93 7.16 -16.38
CA ARG A 18 -28.09 6.87 -15.20
C ARG A 18 -26.66 7.39 -15.35
N LYS A 19 -26.11 7.43 -16.57
CA LYS A 19 -24.80 8.03 -16.83
C LYS A 19 -24.82 9.56 -16.67
N MET A 20 -25.88 10.22 -17.13
CA MET A 20 -26.02 11.69 -17.05
C MET A 20 -26.24 12.20 -15.63
N VAL A 21 -26.97 11.44 -14.80
CA VAL A 21 -27.29 11.85 -13.42
C VAL A 21 -26.33 11.26 -12.38
N ARG A 22 -25.25 10.61 -12.80
CA ARG A 22 -24.30 9.98 -11.88
C ARG A 22 -23.53 11.04 -11.11
N GLU A 23 -23.59 10.97 -9.79
CA GLU A 23 -22.93 11.94 -8.89
C GLU A 23 -21.47 11.57 -8.57
N THR A 24 -21.13 10.28 -8.59
CA THR A 24 -19.78 9.78 -8.26
C THR A 24 -19.14 9.10 -9.46
N ALA A 25 -17.90 9.46 -9.76
CA ALA A 25 -17.05 8.77 -10.73
C ALA A 25 -15.87 8.13 -10.00
N LEU A 26 -15.35 7.05 -10.59
CA LEU A 26 -14.09 6.42 -10.18
C LEU A 26 -13.18 6.41 -11.41
N LYS A 27 -11.93 6.78 -11.20
CA LYS A 27 -10.87 6.87 -12.19
C LYS A 27 -9.58 6.26 -11.63
N THR A 28 -8.59 6.06 -12.49
CA THR A 28 -7.29 5.48 -12.08
C THR A 28 -6.49 6.40 -11.18
N ASP A 29 -6.66 7.72 -11.31
CA ASP A 29 -6.04 8.74 -10.45
C ASP A 29 -6.62 8.78 -9.03
N ASP A 30 -7.73 8.07 -8.77
CA ASP A 30 -8.29 7.87 -7.42
C ASP A 30 -7.62 6.69 -6.68
N LEU A 31 -6.70 5.96 -7.31
CA LEU A 31 -6.17 4.68 -6.80
C LEU A 31 -4.74 4.80 -6.27
N VAL A 32 -4.47 4.05 -5.19
CA VAL A 32 -3.13 3.75 -4.68
C VAL A 32 -2.99 2.23 -4.70
N TYR A 33 -1.87 1.72 -5.22
CA TYR A 33 -1.63 0.28 -5.32
C TYR A 33 -0.67 -0.21 -4.21
N PRO A 34 -1.17 -0.98 -3.22
CA PRO A 34 -0.32 -1.55 -2.18
C PRO A 34 0.52 -2.70 -2.71
N LEU A 35 1.81 -2.74 -2.37
CA LEU A 35 2.76 -3.76 -2.79
C LEU A 35 3.59 -4.24 -1.60
N PHE A 36 3.90 -5.54 -1.59
CA PHE A 36 4.67 -6.20 -0.54
C PHE A 36 6.06 -6.54 -1.05
N THR A 37 7.11 -6.07 -0.38
CA THR A 37 8.49 -6.29 -0.82
C THR A 37 9.35 -6.96 0.25
N LEU A 38 10.25 -7.84 -0.16
CA LEU A 38 11.16 -8.60 0.69
C LEU A 38 12.58 -8.59 0.13
N HIS A 39 13.55 -8.99 0.94
CA HIS A 39 14.93 -9.17 0.50
C HIS A 39 15.08 -10.37 -0.44
N GLY A 40 16.01 -10.27 -1.39
CA GLY A 40 16.31 -11.35 -2.34
C GLY A 40 16.37 -10.84 -3.78
N ARG A 41 16.34 -11.77 -4.73
CA ARG A 41 16.38 -11.46 -6.17
C ARG A 41 15.58 -12.50 -6.97
N GLY A 42 14.75 -12.04 -7.90
CA GLY A 42 13.84 -12.89 -8.68
C GLY A 42 12.81 -13.63 -7.83
N VAL A 43 12.49 -13.11 -6.64
CA VAL A 43 11.56 -13.73 -5.70
C VAL A 43 10.16 -13.17 -5.94
N ARG A 44 9.20 -14.09 -6.13
CA ARG A 44 7.77 -13.80 -6.26
C ARG A 44 6.97 -14.84 -5.49
N GLU A 45 6.73 -14.57 -4.21
CA GLU A 45 6.06 -15.49 -3.29
C GLU A 45 4.56 -15.20 -3.21
N PRO A 46 3.67 -16.16 -3.51
CA PRO A 46 2.23 -15.94 -3.41
C PRO A 46 1.77 -15.79 -1.95
N ILE A 47 0.87 -14.85 -1.71
CA ILE A 47 0.20 -14.69 -0.40
C ILE A 47 -1.06 -15.55 -0.42
N ALA A 48 -1.04 -16.71 0.26
CA ALA A 48 -2.12 -17.69 0.19
C ALA A 48 -3.51 -17.14 0.59
N SER A 49 -3.55 -16.23 1.58
CA SER A 49 -4.79 -15.59 2.04
C SER A 49 -5.27 -14.45 1.12
N MET A 50 -4.45 -14.00 0.17
CA MET A 50 -4.74 -12.91 -0.77
C MET A 50 -4.45 -13.37 -2.21
N PRO A 51 -5.35 -14.16 -2.82
CA PRO A 51 -5.12 -14.69 -4.17
C PRO A 51 -4.81 -13.59 -5.19
N GLY A 52 -3.75 -13.78 -5.97
CA GLY A 52 -3.25 -12.81 -6.94
C GLY A 52 -2.27 -11.78 -6.37
N GLN A 53 -2.02 -11.79 -5.06
CA GLN A 53 -1.04 -10.92 -4.40
C GLN A 53 0.23 -11.69 -4.05
N PHE A 54 1.36 -10.98 -4.10
CA PHE A 54 2.69 -11.58 -3.96
C PHE A 54 3.58 -10.72 -3.07
N ARG A 55 4.54 -11.35 -2.41
CA ARG A 55 5.72 -10.70 -1.83
C ARG A 55 6.84 -10.76 -2.85
N LEU A 56 7.49 -9.63 -3.08
CA LEU A 56 8.36 -9.42 -4.23
C LEU A 56 9.75 -8.98 -3.79
N SER A 57 10.79 -9.59 -4.36
CA SER A 57 12.10 -8.93 -4.34
C SER A 57 12.04 -7.61 -5.09
N ILE A 58 12.94 -6.67 -4.78
CA ILE A 58 12.94 -5.32 -5.37
C ILE A 58 12.92 -5.36 -6.91
N ASP A 59 13.65 -6.29 -7.54
CA ASP A 59 13.67 -6.42 -9.00
C ASP A 59 12.32 -6.87 -9.60
N GLU A 60 11.54 -7.68 -8.88
CA GLU A 60 10.18 -8.04 -9.28
C GLU A 60 9.17 -6.94 -8.94
N LEU A 61 9.35 -6.25 -7.80
CA LEU A 61 8.57 -5.07 -7.41
C LEU A 61 8.63 -3.99 -8.50
N LEU A 62 9.81 -3.72 -9.06
CA LEU A 62 9.97 -2.74 -10.11
C LEU A 62 9.18 -3.07 -11.38
N LYS A 63 8.91 -4.35 -11.67
CA LYS A 63 8.06 -4.74 -12.79
C LYS A 63 6.60 -4.37 -12.51
N GLU A 64 6.10 -4.69 -11.31
CA GLU A 64 4.74 -4.30 -10.88
C GLU A 64 4.57 -2.77 -10.86
N CYS A 65 5.56 -2.03 -10.38
CA CYS A 65 5.51 -0.57 -10.39
C CYS A 65 5.48 0.01 -11.82
N LYS A 66 6.22 -0.57 -12.76
CA LYS A 66 6.18 -0.16 -14.19
C LYS A 66 4.81 -0.45 -14.80
N ASP A 67 4.26 -1.62 -14.53
CA ASP A 67 2.94 -2.01 -15.02
C ASP A 67 1.87 -1.06 -14.45
N ALA A 68 1.90 -0.79 -13.14
CA ALA A 68 0.98 0.15 -12.49
C ALA A 68 1.07 1.56 -13.08
N ALA A 69 2.29 2.08 -13.28
CA ALA A 69 2.50 3.38 -13.92
C ALA A 69 1.97 3.40 -15.36
N SER A 70 2.17 2.31 -16.12
CA SER A 70 1.65 2.19 -17.51
C SER A 70 0.12 2.19 -17.58
N MET A 71 -0.56 1.74 -16.51
CA MET A 71 -2.02 1.77 -16.38
C MET A 71 -2.55 3.12 -15.88
N GLY A 72 -1.67 4.08 -15.58
CA GLY A 72 -2.04 5.40 -15.07
C GLY A 72 -2.38 5.43 -13.59
N ILE A 73 -1.90 4.46 -12.80
CA ILE A 73 -1.98 4.50 -11.33
C ILE A 73 -0.92 5.49 -10.84
N PRO A 74 -1.30 6.54 -10.09
CA PRO A 74 -0.38 7.61 -9.72
C PRO A 74 0.57 7.24 -8.58
N ALA A 75 0.20 6.26 -7.74
CA ALA A 75 0.91 5.99 -6.50
C ALA A 75 0.94 4.51 -6.10
N VAL A 76 2.03 4.11 -5.45
CA VAL A 76 2.18 2.82 -4.76
C VAL A 76 2.39 3.02 -3.26
N LEU A 77 1.87 2.08 -2.46
CA LEU A 77 2.13 2.00 -1.01
C LEU A 77 2.98 0.76 -0.74
N LEU A 78 4.17 0.95 -0.16
CA LEU A 78 5.11 -0.15 0.06
C LEU A 78 5.01 -0.69 1.50
N PHE A 79 4.84 -2.00 1.60
CA PHE A 79 4.95 -2.78 2.83
C PHE A 79 6.20 -3.66 2.75
N GLY A 80 7.13 -3.48 3.69
CA GLY A 80 8.40 -4.20 3.73
C GLY A 80 8.33 -5.42 4.64
N ILE A 81 8.80 -6.56 4.16
CA ILE A 81 9.02 -7.76 4.97
C ILE A 81 10.53 -7.85 5.26
N PRO A 82 10.94 -7.66 6.53
CA PRO A 82 12.34 -7.71 6.90
C PRO A 82 12.91 -9.13 6.82
N GLN A 83 14.23 -9.23 6.79
CA GLN A 83 14.88 -10.54 6.87
C GLN A 83 14.83 -11.09 8.30
N GLU A 84 15.00 -10.21 9.29
CA GLU A 84 14.97 -10.56 10.71
C GLU A 84 14.12 -9.55 11.49
N LYS A 85 13.46 -10.03 12.55
CA LYS A 85 12.66 -9.19 13.45
C LYS A 85 13.33 -9.12 14.81
N ASP A 86 13.35 -7.94 15.41
CA ASP A 86 13.91 -7.71 16.75
C ASP A 86 12.92 -6.96 17.66
N ALA A 87 13.20 -6.80 18.95
CA ALA A 87 12.25 -6.19 19.89
C ALA A 87 11.96 -4.69 19.63
N ARG A 88 12.79 -4.00 18.85
CA ARG A 88 12.67 -2.56 18.54
C ARG A 88 12.36 -2.30 17.06
N GLY A 89 12.31 -3.35 16.24
CA GLY A 89 12.07 -3.24 14.80
C GLY A 89 13.14 -2.44 14.08
N SER A 90 14.42 -2.70 14.37
CA SER A 90 15.53 -1.84 13.96
C SER A 90 15.68 -1.66 12.45
N GLU A 91 15.26 -2.64 11.65
CA GLU A 91 15.29 -2.54 10.19
C GLU A 91 14.33 -1.46 9.66
N ALA A 92 13.26 -1.11 10.40
CA ALA A 92 12.30 -0.09 9.97
C ALA A 92 12.95 1.28 9.72
N TYR A 93 14.00 1.61 10.47
CA TYR A 93 14.73 2.88 10.41
C TYR A 93 16.21 2.72 10.01
N ALA A 94 16.62 1.52 9.56
CA ALA A 94 17.96 1.31 9.02
C ALA A 94 18.16 2.10 7.72
N GLU A 95 19.35 2.66 7.49
CA GLU A 95 19.65 3.41 6.25
C GLU A 95 19.50 2.53 4.98
N ASP A 96 19.74 1.23 5.15
CA ASP A 96 19.68 0.17 4.15
C ASP A 96 18.56 -0.84 4.41
N GLY A 97 17.52 -0.49 5.16
CA GLY A 97 16.33 -1.34 5.32
C GLY A 97 15.59 -1.61 4.00
N ILE A 98 14.76 -2.66 3.98
CA ILE A 98 14.06 -3.10 2.76
C ILE A 98 13.24 -1.97 2.10
N ILE A 99 12.54 -1.14 2.88
CA ILE A 99 11.75 -0.03 2.35
C ILE A 99 12.64 1.06 1.78
N GLN A 100 13.73 1.41 2.45
CA GLN A 100 14.68 2.42 2.03
C GLN A 100 15.32 2.03 0.69
N GLN A 101 15.72 0.77 0.54
CA GLN A 101 16.22 0.22 -0.72
C GLN A 101 15.16 0.25 -1.83
N ALA A 102 13.94 -0.21 -1.54
CA ALA A 102 12.84 -0.23 -2.51
C ALA A 102 12.46 1.18 -3.00
N VAL A 103 12.38 2.16 -2.09
CA VAL A 103 12.09 3.57 -2.44
C VAL A 103 13.15 4.11 -3.39
N ARG A 104 14.44 3.94 -3.08
CA ARG A 104 15.54 4.38 -3.94
C ARG A 104 15.44 3.75 -5.34
N ALA A 105 15.28 2.44 -5.40
CA ALA A 105 15.18 1.72 -6.67
C ALA A 105 13.97 2.16 -7.52
N VAL A 106 12.80 2.36 -6.89
CA VAL A 106 11.60 2.85 -7.59
C VAL A 106 11.83 4.26 -8.11
N LYS A 107 12.41 5.16 -7.31
CA LYS A 107 12.65 6.55 -7.71
C LYS A 107 13.72 6.69 -8.80
N GLU A 108 14.72 5.83 -8.81
CA GLU A 108 15.70 5.76 -9.90
C GLU A 108 15.08 5.26 -11.21
N THR A 109 14.12 4.34 -11.13
CA THR A 109 13.56 3.67 -12.31
C THR A 109 12.31 4.36 -12.87
N ILE A 110 11.46 4.92 -12.00
CA ILE A 110 10.14 5.48 -12.30
C ILE A 110 9.96 6.77 -11.49
N PRO A 111 10.72 7.84 -11.79
CA PRO A 111 10.80 9.03 -10.95
C PRO A 111 9.43 9.69 -10.69
N ASP A 112 8.53 9.63 -11.67
CA ASP A 112 7.21 10.26 -11.64
C ASP A 112 6.15 9.46 -10.83
N LEU A 113 6.40 8.20 -10.48
CA LEU A 113 5.48 7.41 -9.67
C LEU A 113 5.56 7.86 -8.20
N LEU A 114 4.43 8.24 -7.60
CA LEU A 114 4.40 8.58 -6.18
C LEU A 114 4.63 7.31 -5.35
N VAL A 115 5.58 7.37 -4.41
CA VAL A 115 5.87 6.27 -3.50
C VAL A 115 5.46 6.71 -2.11
N ILE A 116 4.59 5.93 -1.49
CA ILE A 116 4.13 6.08 -0.12
C ILE A 116 4.75 4.93 0.68
N THR A 117 5.32 5.25 1.84
CA THR A 117 5.88 4.25 2.76
C THR A 117 4.97 4.07 3.96
N ASP A 118 4.75 2.83 4.40
CA ASP A 118 4.16 2.56 5.69
C ASP A 118 5.17 2.83 6.81
N VAL A 119 4.86 3.78 7.69
CA VAL A 119 5.73 4.17 8.83
C VAL A 119 5.17 3.53 10.09
N CYS A 120 5.72 2.35 10.43
CA CYS A 120 5.26 1.53 11.55
C CYS A 120 6.35 0.52 11.96
N LEU A 121 6.21 -0.08 13.15
CA LEU A 121 7.13 -1.12 13.65
C LEU A 121 6.54 -2.53 13.66
N CYS A 122 5.26 -2.72 13.30
CA CYS A 122 4.58 -4.02 13.45
C CYS A 122 5.23 -5.14 12.63
N GLU A 123 5.61 -4.85 11.39
CA GLU A 123 6.23 -5.85 10.52
C GLU A 123 7.68 -6.14 10.92
N TYR A 124 8.32 -5.23 11.66
CA TYR A 124 9.73 -5.30 12.02
C TYR A 124 9.98 -5.84 13.42
N THR A 125 8.98 -5.75 14.31
CA THR A 125 9.15 -6.19 15.69
C THR A 125 8.94 -7.69 15.85
N SER A 126 9.74 -8.34 16.69
CA SER A 126 9.64 -9.78 16.98
C SER A 126 8.30 -10.16 17.63
N HIS A 127 7.66 -9.21 18.32
CA HIS A 127 6.35 -9.38 18.93
C HIS A 127 5.17 -8.93 18.05
N GLY A 128 5.41 -8.28 16.92
CA GLY A 128 4.37 -7.86 15.98
C GLY A 128 3.55 -6.61 16.36
N HIS A 129 3.78 -6.02 17.54
CA HIS A 129 3.17 -4.75 17.92
C HIS A 129 3.75 -3.55 17.15
N CYS A 130 2.94 -2.50 16.95
CA CYS A 130 3.31 -1.29 16.22
C CYS A 130 4.29 -0.36 16.95
N GLY A 131 4.97 -0.82 18.00
CA GLY A 131 5.73 0.05 18.88
C GLY A 131 6.61 -0.71 19.88
N VAL A 132 7.38 0.04 20.67
CA VAL A 132 8.23 -0.50 21.75
C VAL A 132 7.35 -1.09 22.85
N VAL A 133 7.61 -2.34 23.24
CA VAL A 133 6.85 -3.02 24.30
C VAL A 133 7.64 -3.07 25.61
N GLU A 134 7.05 -2.52 26.67
CA GLU A 134 7.55 -2.61 28.05
C GLU A 134 6.39 -3.05 28.96
N ASP A 135 6.63 -4.00 29.86
CA ASP A 135 5.61 -4.55 30.78
C ASP A 135 4.32 -5.00 30.09
N GLY A 136 4.45 -5.57 28.88
CA GLY A 136 3.33 -6.07 28.07
C GLY A 136 2.45 -4.97 27.47
N ARG A 137 2.92 -3.71 27.44
CA ARG A 137 2.20 -2.58 26.83
C ARG A 137 3.05 -1.87 25.80
N VAL A 138 2.42 -1.42 24.72
CA VAL A 138 3.05 -0.55 23.74
C VAL A 138 3.24 0.84 24.37
N ARG A 139 4.46 1.33 24.38
CA ARG A 139 4.85 2.61 24.96
C ARG A 139 4.81 3.68 23.86
N ASN A 140 3.94 4.67 24.01
CA ASN A 140 3.71 5.69 23.00
C ASN A 140 4.99 6.50 22.71
N ASP A 141 5.55 7.18 23.71
CA ASP A 141 6.64 8.14 23.48
C ASP A 141 7.93 7.46 23.01
N PRO A 142 8.36 6.30 23.59
CA PRO A 142 9.48 5.54 23.04
C PRO A 142 9.25 5.03 21.61
N THR A 143 7.99 4.80 21.21
CA THR A 143 7.67 4.44 19.82
C THR A 143 7.82 5.64 18.90
N LEU A 144 7.37 6.83 19.33
CA LEU A 144 7.49 8.08 18.56
C LEU A 144 8.95 8.47 18.29
N GLU A 145 9.91 8.09 19.14
CA GLU A 145 11.33 8.33 18.87
C GLU A 145 11.89 7.50 17.70
N LEU A 146 11.17 6.45 17.28
CA LEU A 146 11.60 5.52 16.21
C LEU A 146 10.90 5.74 14.87
N ILE A 147 9.87 6.60 14.81
CA ILE A 147 9.03 6.85 13.62
C ILE A 147 8.93 8.34 13.28
#